data_AF-A0A212J2P5-F1
#
_entry.id   AF-A0A212J2P5-F1
#
_cell.length_a   1.000
_cell.length_b   1.000
_cell.length_c   1.000
_cell.angle_alpha   90.00
_cell.angle_beta   90.00
_cell.angle_gamma   90.00
#
_symmetry.space_group_name_H-M   'P 1'
#
loop_
_entity.id
_entity.type
_entity.pdbx_description
1 polymer ?
#
loop_
_entity_poly.entity_id
_entity_poly.type
_entity_poly.pdbx_seq_one_letter_code
_entity_poly.pdbx_strand_id
1 'polypeptide(L)'
;MKMNMLKSQVLLLVFVLVSITVSAQMIGAGMQAAKSEKVQFAANIHSRYYTYNGDVNFFLFGGLDYTGGSTKLSGLNVKAISPTLDFASMVFGDYADRSVLWLSCDAGYLRNFNEKKSSGIVLTPNIMCAYSLFYIKTGYDMNVSRGNNQFFVRLGLILSL
;
A
#
# COMPACT_ATOMS: atom_id res chain seq x y z
N MET A 1 -33.41 0.16 -0.44
CA MET A 1 -32.07 -0.33 -0.87
C MET A 1 -31.20 0.71 -1.59
N LYS A 2 -31.74 1.66 -2.38
CA LYS A 2 -30.94 2.69 -3.11
C LYS A 2 -30.22 3.72 -2.23
N MET A 3 -30.77 4.05 -1.05
CA MET A 3 -30.27 5.15 -0.22
C MET A 3 -28.90 4.87 0.46
N ASN A 4 -28.57 3.60 0.74
CA ASN A 4 -27.25 3.23 1.29
C ASN A 4 -26.16 3.18 0.22
N MET A 5 -26.54 2.90 -1.03
CA MET A 5 -25.63 2.87 -2.18
C MET A 5 -25.14 4.27 -2.53
N LEU A 6 -26.04 5.27 -2.49
CA LEU A 6 -25.69 6.67 -2.72
C LEU A 6 -24.72 7.20 -1.67
N LYS A 7 -24.94 6.89 -0.38
CA LYS A 7 -24.02 7.27 0.70
C LYS A 7 -22.63 6.64 0.54
N SER A 8 -22.58 5.37 0.14
CA SER A 8 -21.32 4.66 -0.13
C SER A 8 -20.59 5.21 -1.35
N GLN A 9 -21.32 5.63 -2.40
CA GLN A 9 -20.74 6.24 -3.60
C GLN A 9 -20.23 7.64 -3.32
N VAL A 10 -20.95 8.43 -2.51
CA VAL A 10 -20.52 9.76 -2.08
C VAL A 10 -19.29 9.67 -1.17
N LEU A 11 -19.23 8.70 -0.25
CA LEU A 11 -18.04 8.48 0.58
C LEU A 11 -16.83 8.07 -0.27
N LEU A 12 -17.03 7.18 -1.24
CA LEU A 12 -15.99 6.78 -2.19
C LEU A 12 -15.53 7.98 -3.04
N LEU A 13 -16.46 8.80 -3.52
CA LEU A 13 -16.16 10.00 -4.31
C LEU A 13 -15.39 11.04 -3.48
N VAL A 14 -15.81 11.29 -2.24
CA VAL A 14 -15.10 12.18 -1.31
C VAL A 14 -13.71 11.64 -1.01
N PHE A 15 -13.56 10.34 -0.78
CA PHE A 15 -12.26 9.73 -0.54
C PHE A 15 -11.33 9.84 -1.76
N VAL A 16 -11.86 9.59 -2.97
CA VAL A 16 -11.11 9.75 -4.22
C VAL A 16 -10.72 11.22 -4.44
N LEU A 17 -11.65 12.16 -4.25
CA LEU A 17 -11.39 13.59 -4.42
C LEU A 17 -10.39 14.14 -3.39
N VAL A 18 -10.47 13.71 -2.12
CA VAL A 18 -9.49 14.06 -1.08
C VAL A 18 -8.11 13.49 -1.45
N SER A 19 -8.05 12.26 -1.98
CA SER A 19 -6.80 11.66 -2.44
C SER A 19 -6.14 12.46 -3.56
N ILE A 20 -6.94 13.06 -4.47
CA ILE A 20 -6.45 13.88 -5.59
C ILE A 20 -5.93 15.25 -5.12
N THR A 21 -6.49 15.82 -4.05
CA THR A 21 -6.11 17.15 -3.55
C THR A 21 -4.88 17.19 -2.64
N VAL A 22 -4.29 16.02 -2.31
CA VAL A 22 -3.15 15.95 -1.39
C VAL A 22 -1.86 15.72 -2.19
N SER A 23 -0.98 16.71 -2.15
CA SER A 23 0.24 16.93 -2.92
C SER A 23 1.40 15.94 -2.68
N ALA A 24 1.11 14.72 -2.25
CA ALA A 24 2.11 13.67 -2.01
C ALA A 24 1.44 12.31 -2.25
N GLN A 25 1.40 11.93 -3.52
CA GLN A 25 0.80 10.68 -3.99
C GLN A 25 1.91 9.81 -4.57
N MET A 26 2.29 8.76 -3.85
CA MET A 26 3.11 7.71 -4.42
C MET A 26 2.21 6.82 -5.27
N ILE A 27 2.34 6.90 -6.59
CA ILE A 27 1.66 6.01 -7.54
C ILE A 27 2.69 5.04 -8.08
N GLY A 28 2.44 3.74 -7.96
CA GLY A 28 3.36 2.72 -8.43
C GLY A 28 2.67 1.53 -9.09
N ALA A 29 3.39 0.88 -10.01
CA ALA A 29 2.94 -0.34 -10.66
C ALA A 29 4.11 -1.30 -10.88
N GLY A 30 3.84 -2.60 -10.91
CA GLY A 30 4.86 -3.61 -11.08
C GLY A 30 4.35 -5.03 -10.89
N MET A 31 5.23 -5.88 -10.38
CA MET A 31 4.99 -7.31 -10.22
C MET A 31 5.20 -7.71 -8.77
N GLN A 32 4.39 -8.63 -8.29
CA GLN A 32 4.48 -9.22 -6.96
C GLN A 32 4.62 -10.73 -7.08
N ALA A 33 5.62 -11.30 -6.42
CA ALA A 33 5.72 -12.73 -6.17
C ALA A 33 5.15 -13.01 -4.78
N ALA A 34 4.26 -13.97 -4.67
CA ALA A 34 3.71 -14.46 -3.41
C ALA A 34 3.90 -15.97 -3.30
N LYS A 35 3.97 -16.52 -2.09
CA LYS A 35 4.28 -17.95 -1.88
C LYS A 35 3.40 -18.91 -2.71
N SER A 36 2.13 -18.58 -2.94
CA SER A 36 1.18 -19.40 -3.70
C SER A 36 1.07 -19.06 -5.19
N GLU A 37 1.58 -17.92 -5.65
CA GLU A 37 1.59 -17.52 -7.06
C GLU A 37 2.92 -16.87 -7.44
N LYS A 38 3.59 -17.45 -8.45
CA LYS A 38 4.93 -17.04 -8.85
C LYS A 38 5.01 -15.56 -9.25
N VAL A 39 3.96 -15.03 -9.89
CA VAL A 39 3.91 -13.65 -10.39
C VAL A 39 2.48 -13.14 -10.43
N GLN A 40 2.27 -11.94 -9.90
CA GLN A 40 1.02 -11.18 -9.91
C GLN A 40 1.31 -9.76 -10.41
N PHE A 41 0.38 -9.15 -11.15
CA PHE A 41 0.41 -7.70 -11.36
C PHE A 41 0.11 -6.99 -10.03
N ALA A 42 0.81 -5.89 -9.75
CA ALA A 42 0.55 -5.07 -8.57
C ALA A 42 0.52 -3.59 -8.95
N ALA A 43 -0.45 -2.86 -8.42
CA ALA A 43 -0.55 -1.41 -8.51
C ALA A 43 -0.83 -0.83 -7.12
N ASN A 44 -0.31 0.36 -6.84
CA ASN A 44 -0.50 1.02 -5.57
C ASN A 44 -0.60 2.54 -5.71
N ILE A 45 -1.39 3.14 -4.83
CA ILE A 45 -1.54 4.58 -4.67
C ILE A 45 -1.52 4.88 -3.18
N HIS A 46 -0.60 5.71 -2.72
CA HIS A 46 -0.45 6.07 -1.31
C HIS A 46 -0.49 7.58 -1.20
N SER A 47 -1.38 8.10 -0.36
CA SER A 47 -1.52 9.52 -0.09
C SER A 47 -1.10 9.81 1.34
N ARG A 48 -0.17 10.74 1.51
CA ARG A 48 0.34 11.14 2.82
C ARG A 48 -0.55 12.21 3.43
N TYR A 49 -1.10 11.98 4.62
CA TYR A 49 -1.92 12.99 5.31
C TYR A 49 -1.32 13.49 6.62
N TYR A 50 -0.26 12.85 7.15
CA TYR A 50 0.50 13.34 8.30
C TYR A 50 2.00 13.15 8.08
N THR A 51 2.78 14.14 8.52
CA THR A 51 4.24 14.12 8.49
C THR A 51 4.80 14.69 9.78
N TYR A 52 5.80 14.00 10.32
CA TYR A 52 6.68 14.50 11.36
C TYR A 52 8.12 14.35 10.86
N ASN A 53 8.86 15.46 10.84
CA ASN A 53 10.26 15.48 10.41
C ASN A 53 11.15 15.51 11.66
N GLY A 54 12.10 14.59 11.73
CA GLY A 54 13.07 14.46 12.81
C GLY A 54 14.29 13.69 12.32
N ASP A 55 15.07 13.11 13.23
CA ASP A 55 16.23 12.28 12.85
C ASP A 55 15.81 11.10 11.96
N VAL A 56 14.64 10.53 12.27
CA VAL A 56 13.90 9.60 11.41
C VAL A 56 12.57 10.24 11.09
N ASN A 57 12.25 10.40 9.81
CA ASN A 57 10.97 10.96 9.41
C ASN A 57 9.86 9.95 9.67
N PHE A 58 8.69 10.44 10.09
CA PHE A 58 7.51 9.63 10.30
C PHE A 58 6.35 10.14 9.45
N PHE A 59 5.65 9.21 8.83
CA PHE A 59 4.51 9.49 7.96
C PHE A 59 3.31 8.63 8.34
N LEU A 60 2.11 9.19 8.16
CA LEU A 60 0.90 8.40 8.05
C LEU A 60 0.35 8.50 6.62
N PHE A 61 0.17 7.34 6.01
CA PHE A 61 -0.43 7.21 4.69
C PHE A 61 -1.80 6.55 4.76
N GLY A 62 -2.68 6.97 3.85
CA GLY A 62 -3.81 6.17 3.38
C GLY A 62 -3.51 5.69 1.97
N GLY A 63 -4.19 4.65 1.49
CA GLY A 63 -3.90 4.19 0.14
C GLY A 63 -4.74 3.03 -0.38
N LEU A 64 -4.41 2.63 -1.59
CA LEU A 64 -4.98 1.51 -2.31
C LEU A 64 -3.85 0.64 -2.83
N ASP A 65 -3.93 -0.66 -2.59
CA ASP A 65 -3.09 -1.65 -3.27
C ASP A 65 -4.01 -2.59 -4.04
N TYR A 66 -3.75 -2.76 -5.33
CA TYR A 66 -4.36 -3.81 -6.13
C TYR A 66 -3.32 -4.87 -6.44
N THR A 67 -3.66 -6.13 -6.20
CA THR A 67 -2.88 -7.29 -6.62
C THR A 67 -3.76 -8.20 -7.46
N GLY A 68 -3.30 -8.51 -8.67
CA GLY A 68 -3.94 -9.49 -9.55
C GLY A 68 -3.66 -10.93 -9.09
N GLY A 69 -4.22 -11.89 -9.83
CA GLY A 69 -4.04 -13.32 -9.55
C GLY A 69 -5.20 -13.92 -8.76
N SER A 70 -5.00 -15.13 -8.25
CA SER A 70 -6.02 -15.98 -7.64
C SER A 70 -5.74 -16.35 -6.19
N THR A 71 -4.70 -15.77 -5.57
CA THR A 71 -4.41 -16.03 -4.16
C THR A 71 -5.50 -15.50 -3.24
N LYS A 72 -5.61 -16.10 -2.05
CA LYS A 72 -6.53 -15.66 -0.99
C LYS A 72 -6.35 -14.19 -0.59
N LEU A 73 -5.15 -13.65 -0.81
CA LEU A 73 -4.75 -12.29 -0.47
C LEU A 73 -4.52 -11.40 -1.70
N SER A 74 -5.05 -11.83 -2.86
CA SER A 74 -5.18 -11.00 -4.06
C SER A 74 -6.46 -10.15 -4.01
N GLY A 75 -6.47 -9.02 -4.72
CA GLY A 75 -7.63 -8.14 -4.84
C GLY A 75 -7.31 -6.67 -4.57
N LEU A 76 -8.34 -5.90 -4.21
CA LEU A 76 -8.19 -4.49 -3.85
C LEU A 76 -8.13 -4.35 -2.33
N ASN A 77 -6.99 -3.90 -1.81
CA ASN A 77 -6.79 -3.56 -0.41
C ASN A 77 -6.87 -2.05 -0.22
N VAL A 78 -7.88 -1.60 0.54
CA VAL A 78 -8.04 -0.20 0.94
C VAL A 78 -7.36 0.00 2.27
N LYS A 79 -6.21 0.68 2.26
CA LYS A 79 -5.40 0.98 3.45
C LYS A 79 -5.93 2.24 4.10
N ALA A 80 -6.51 2.08 5.28
CA ALA A 80 -7.00 3.20 6.07
C ALA A 80 -5.83 3.97 6.70
N ILE A 81 -4.82 3.24 7.17
CA ILE A 81 -3.65 3.83 7.82
C ILE A 81 -2.41 2.97 7.57
N SER A 82 -1.28 3.62 7.32
CA SER A 82 0.04 3.00 7.26
C SER A 82 1.03 3.92 7.97
N PRO A 83 1.31 3.69 9.26
CA PRO A 83 2.48 4.27 9.93
C PRO A 83 3.74 3.81 9.22
N THR A 84 4.56 4.78 8.87
CA THR A 84 5.80 4.57 8.12
C THR A 84 6.91 5.40 8.71
N LEU A 85 8.04 4.75 9.00
CA LEU A 85 9.30 5.39 9.33
C LEU A 85 10.18 5.43 8.10
N ASP A 86 10.82 6.57 7.86
CA ASP A 86 11.72 6.77 6.72
C ASP A 86 13.15 7.06 7.18
N PHE A 87 14.03 6.15 6.79
CA PHE A 87 15.44 6.11 7.13
C PHE A 87 16.32 6.60 5.97
N ALA A 88 15.75 7.14 4.89
CA ALA A 88 16.51 7.51 3.71
C ALA A 88 17.66 8.50 4.03
N SER A 89 17.41 9.51 4.86
CA SER A 89 18.41 10.48 5.33
C SER A 89 19.57 9.81 6.08
N MET A 90 19.26 8.84 6.93
CA MET A 90 20.26 8.14 7.74
C MET A 90 21.12 7.16 6.92
N VAL A 91 20.53 6.48 5.94
CA VAL A 91 21.22 5.41 5.20
C VAL A 91 21.89 5.92 3.93
N PHE A 92 21.28 6.88 3.23
CA PHE A 92 21.77 7.36 1.93
C PHE A 92 22.43 8.74 2.00
N GLY A 93 22.37 9.44 3.14
CA GLY A 93 23.00 10.74 3.33
C GLY A 93 22.56 11.75 2.26
N ASP A 94 23.54 12.27 1.50
CA ASP A 94 23.31 13.27 0.44
C ASP A 94 22.41 12.77 -0.70
N TYR A 95 22.23 11.45 -0.86
CA TYR A 95 21.37 10.85 -1.88
C TYR A 95 19.95 10.56 -1.40
N ALA A 96 19.58 11.01 -0.20
CA ALA A 96 18.25 10.81 0.38
C ALA A 96 17.13 11.51 -0.41
N ASP A 97 17.45 12.55 -1.19
CA ASP A 97 16.52 13.24 -2.09
C ASP A 97 15.96 12.33 -3.19
N ARG A 98 16.72 11.31 -3.57
CA ARG A 98 16.40 10.35 -4.66
C ARG A 98 16.10 8.96 -4.15
N SER A 99 16.12 8.76 -2.83
CA SER A 99 16.07 7.43 -2.22
C SER A 99 14.99 7.37 -1.17
N VAL A 100 14.44 6.19 -0.98
CA VAL A 100 13.43 5.91 0.03
C VAL A 100 13.83 4.65 0.76
N LEU A 101 13.77 4.66 2.09
CA LEU A 101 13.87 3.44 2.90
C LEU A 101 12.82 3.46 3.99
N TRP A 102 11.70 2.79 3.71
CA TRP A 102 10.53 2.79 4.56
C TRP A 102 10.38 1.48 5.32
N LEU A 103 10.13 1.61 6.61
CA LEU A 103 9.60 0.54 7.46
C LEU A 103 8.15 0.90 7.81
N SER A 104 7.21 0.07 7.40
CA SER A 104 5.77 0.37 7.47
C SER A 104 4.96 -0.78 8.04
N CYS A 105 3.79 -0.47 8.60
CA CYS A 105 2.78 -1.46 8.95
C CYS A 105 1.42 -1.02 8.40
N ASP A 106 1.02 -1.58 7.26
CA ASP A 106 -0.20 -1.16 6.59
C ASP A 106 -1.41 -1.83 7.26
N ALA A 107 -2.47 -1.08 7.56
CA ALA A 107 -3.74 -1.61 8.04
C ALA A 107 -4.86 -1.24 7.07
N GLY A 108 -5.53 -2.24 6.52
CA GLY A 108 -6.53 -2.06 5.48
C GLY A 108 -7.59 -3.15 5.43
N TYR A 109 -8.53 -2.97 4.51
CA TYR A 109 -9.53 -3.96 4.16
C TYR A 109 -9.29 -4.49 2.75
N LEU A 110 -8.98 -5.78 2.66
CA LEU A 110 -8.86 -6.48 1.40
C LEU A 110 -10.22 -6.97 0.93
N ARG A 111 -10.59 -6.56 -0.28
CA ARG A 111 -11.67 -7.14 -1.07
C ARG A 111 -11.09 -8.05 -2.14
N ASN A 112 -11.22 -9.36 -1.92
CA ASN A 112 -10.85 -10.36 -2.91
C ASN A 112 -12.02 -10.54 -3.90
N PHE A 113 -11.76 -10.30 -5.18
CA PHE A 113 -12.77 -10.38 -6.24
C PHE A 113 -13.06 -11.81 -6.70
N ASN A 114 -12.08 -12.71 -6.57
CA ASN A 114 -12.16 -14.10 -7.00
C ASN A 114 -12.74 -14.98 -5.89
N GLU A 115 -12.24 -14.82 -4.66
CA GLU A 115 -12.67 -15.59 -3.50
C GLU A 115 -13.22 -14.66 -2.42
N LYS A 116 -14.50 -14.28 -2.54
CA LYS A 116 -15.15 -13.31 -1.63
C LYS A 116 -15.01 -13.67 -0.15
N LYS A 117 -14.97 -14.97 0.20
CA LYS A 117 -14.79 -15.46 1.57
C LYS A 117 -13.44 -15.09 2.18
N SER A 118 -12.44 -14.82 1.35
CA SER A 118 -11.10 -14.40 1.75
C SER A 118 -10.97 -12.89 1.97
N SER A 119 -12.04 -12.11 1.77
CA SER A 119 -12.06 -10.67 2.10
C SER A 119 -12.05 -10.45 3.62
N GLY A 120 -11.35 -9.41 4.07
CA GLY A 120 -11.19 -9.13 5.49
C GLY A 120 -10.18 -8.02 5.79
N ILE A 121 -9.96 -7.78 7.09
CA ILE A 121 -8.95 -6.83 7.57
C ILE A 121 -7.58 -7.47 7.39
N VAL A 122 -6.66 -6.74 6.77
CA VAL A 122 -5.29 -7.16 6.53
C VAL A 122 -4.33 -6.18 7.21
N LEU A 123 -3.41 -6.75 7.96
CA LEU A 123 -2.23 -6.05 8.49
C LEU A 123 -1.00 -6.49 7.70
N THR A 124 -0.16 -5.55 7.32
CA THR A 124 1.00 -5.81 6.48
C THR A 124 2.23 -5.07 7.01
N PRO A 125 3.01 -5.66 7.94
CA PRO A 125 4.38 -5.22 8.16
C PRO A 125 5.17 -5.38 6.86
N ASN A 126 5.88 -4.32 6.46
CA ASN A 126 6.64 -4.29 5.22
C ASN A 126 7.84 -3.36 5.29
N ILE A 127 8.81 -3.64 4.43
CA ILE A 127 9.96 -2.78 4.18
C ILE A 127 9.95 -2.45 2.69
N MET A 128 10.13 -1.18 2.37
CA MET A 128 10.26 -0.71 1.00
C MET A 128 11.56 0.07 0.85
N CYS A 129 12.29 -0.23 -0.21
CA CYS A 129 13.42 0.56 -0.65
C CYS A 129 13.13 1.05 -2.07
N ALA A 130 13.35 2.32 -2.33
CA ALA A 130 13.30 2.86 -3.69
C ALA A 130 14.52 3.72 -3.97
N TYR A 131 14.95 3.70 -5.23
CA TYR A 131 15.99 4.57 -5.74
C TYR A 131 15.55 5.10 -7.10
N SER A 132 15.47 6.42 -7.22
CA SER A 132 14.90 7.10 -8.38
C SER A 132 13.48 6.58 -8.68
N LEU A 133 13.29 5.90 -9.81
CA LEU A 133 11.98 5.41 -10.24
C LEU A 133 11.70 3.96 -9.84
N PHE A 134 12.68 3.20 -9.35
CA PHE A 134 12.50 1.78 -9.08
C PHE A 134 12.30 1.55 -7.58
N TYR A 135 11.35 0.68 -7.24
CA TYR A 135 11.18 0.23 -5.86
C TYR A 135 11.16 -1.28 -5.75
N ILE A 136 11.66 -1.75 -4.61
CA ILE A 136 11.46 -3.09 -4.08
C ILE A 136 10.70 -2.96 -2.76
N LYS A 137 9.63 -3.72 -2.60
CA LYS A 137 8.84 -3.78 -1.35
C LYS A 137 8.65 -5.24 -0.98
N THR A 138 9.00 -5.59 0.24
CA THR A 138 8.77 -6.93 0.77
C THR A 138 7.95 -6.84 2.04
N GLY A 139 7.11 -7.82 2.30
CA GLY A 139 6.27 -7.79 3.49
C GLY A 139 5.52 -9.09 3.71
N TYR A 140 4.67 -9.05 4.73
CA TYR A 140 3.87 -10.19 5.12
C TYR A 140 2.42 -9.76 5.32
N ASP A 141 1.53 -10.13 4.41
CA ASP A 141 0.12 -9.84 4.53
C ASP A 141 -0.53 -10.82 5.51
N MET A 142 -1.22 -10.28 6.51
CA MET A 142 -1.91 -11.02 7.55
C MET A 142 -3.39 -10.67 7.55
N ASN A 143 -4.23 -11.52 6.99
CA ASN A 143 -5.68 -11.35 7.10
C ASN A 143 -6.15 -11.82 8.48
N VAL A 144 -6.19 -10.88 9.42
CA VAL A 144 -6.58 -11.13 10.83
C VAL A 144 -8.05 -11.51 10.97
N SER A 145 -8.90 -11.21 9.98
CA SER A 145 -10.31 -11.61 10.01
C SER A 145 -10.55 -13.06 9.59
N ARG A 146 -9.64 -13.66 8.80
CA ARG A 146 -9.83 -14.98 8.17
C ARG A 146 -8.71 -15.98 8.43
N GLY A 147 -7.61 -15.56 9.05
CA GLY A 147 -6.46 -16.42 9.36
C GLY A 147 -5.57 -16.78 8.16
N ASN A 148 -5.76 -16.11 7.02
CA ASN A 148 -4.90 -16.31 5.84
C ASN A 148 -3.68 -15.38 5.93
N ASN A 149 -2.52 -15.86 5.49
CA ASN A 149 -1.31 -15.06 5.42
C ASN A 149 -0.48 -15.36 4.17
N GLN A 150 0.33 -14.40 3.73
CA GLN A 150 1.32 -14.62 2.66
C GLN A 150 2.52 -13.69 2.84
N PHE A 151 3.70 -14.24 2.60
CA PHE A 151 4.88 -13.43 2.31
C PHE A 151 4.82 -12.98 0.86
N PHE A 152 5.23 -11.74 0.59
CA PHE A 152 5.35 -11.21 -0.75
C PHE A 152 6.64 -10.42 -0.95
N VAL A 153 7.11 -10.43 -2.20
CA VAL A 153 8.13 -9.52 -2.72
C VAL A 153 7.54 -8.82 -3.93
N ARG A 154 7.65 -7.50 -3.98
CA ARG A 154 7.13 -6.64 -5.04
C ARG A 154 8.27 -5.83 -5.62
N LEU A 155 8.32 -5.78 -6.94
CA LEU A 155 9.23 -4.96 -7.73
C LEU A 155 8.39 -4.07 -8.63
N GLY A 156 8.70 -2.79 -8.71
CA GLY A 156 7.92 -1.90 -9.55
C GLY A 156 8.56 -0.56 -9.81
N LEU A 157 7.80 0.27 -10.50
CA LEU A 157 8.12 1.65 -10.84
C LEU A 157 7.26 2.61 -10.04
N ILE A 158 7.87 3.66 -9.52
CA ILE A 158 7.20 4.86 -9.00
C ILE A 158 6.96 5.78 -10.19
N LEU A 159 5.69 6.06 -10.46
CA LEU A 159 5.25 6.92 -11.57
C LEU A 159 5.07 8.38 -11.11
N SER A 160 4.82 8.59 -9.82
CA SER A 160 4.67 9.90 -9.18
C SER A 160 5.02 9.78 -7.70
N LEU A 161 5.58 10.84 -7.12
CA LEU A 161 5.91 11.00 -5.69
C LEU A 161 5.26 12.30 -5.19
#